data_AF-A0A2P2LK89-F1
#
_entry.id   AF-A0A2P2LK89-F1
#
_cell.length_a   1.000
_cell.length_b   1.000
_cell.length_c   1.000
_cell.angle_alpha   90.00
_cell.angle_beta   90.00
_cell.angle_gamma   90.00
#
_symmetry.space_group_name_H-M   'P 1'
#
loop_
_entity.id
_entity.type
_entity.pdbx_description
1 polymer ?
#
loop_
_entity_poly.entity_id
_entity_poly.type
_entity_poly.pdbx_seq_one_letter_code
_entity_poly.pdbx_strand_id
1 'polypeptide(L)'
;MELDEVPLDDKAKRMRDLLSSFYSPDPSTVSGNSSKYASLDAINSTSFNADQYMNFLMQKSNLEGLLQRHVEMAAEIKNLDTDLQMLVYENYNKFISATDTIKRYCFRFLSY
;
A
#
# COMPACT_ATOMS: atom_id res chain seq x y z
N MET A 1 -41.47 11.56 -20.54
CA MET A 1 -40.13 10.93 -20.54
C MET A 1 -39.37 11.67 -19.44
N GLU A 2 -39.48 11.17 -18.21
CA GLU A 2 -38.87 11.79 -17.03
C GLU A 2 -37.35 11.67 -17.14
N LEU A 3 -36.67 12.82 -17.09
CA LEU A 3 -35.24 12.89 -16.81
C LEU A 3 -35.11 12.69 -15.31
N ASP A 4 -34.94 11.44 -14.91
CA ASP A 4 -34.58 11.09 -13.54
C ASP A 4 -33.11 11.48 -13.34
N GLU A 5 -32.91 12.78 -13.05
CA GLU A 5 -31.64 13.37 -12.63
C GLU A 5 -31.25 12.74 -11.29
N VAL A 6 -30.60 11.57 -11.35
CA VAL A 6 -30.03 10.91 -10.18
C VAL A 6 -29.17 11.95 -9.44
N PRO A 7 -29.53 12.35 -8.21
CA PRO A 7 -28.84 13.40 -7.49
C PRO A 7 -27.33 13.14 -7.49
N LEU A 8 -26.53 14.14 -7.84
CA LEU A 8 -25.06 14.06 -7.86
C LEU A 8 -24.44 13.42 -6.60
N ASP A 9 -25.15 13.52 -5.47
CA ASP A 9 -24.79 12.91 -4.20
C ASP A 9 -24.80 11.38 -4.24
N ASP A 10 -25.72 10.73 -4.98
CA ASP A 10 -25.75 9.27 -5.12
C ASP A 10 -24.54 8.74 -5.89
N LYS A 11 -24.11 9.48 -6.92
CA LYS A 11 -22.89 9.14 -7.66
C LYS A 11 -21.66 9.33 -6.79
N ALA A 12 -21.57 10.44 -6.05
CA ALA A 12 -20.48 10.70 -5.12
C ALA A 12 -20.42 9.65 -4.01
N LYS A 13 -21.58 9.22 -3.50
CA LYS A 13 -21.70 8.16 -2.49
C LYS A 13 -21.26 6.82 -3.03
N ARG A 14 -21.73 6.40 -4.22
CA ARG A 14 -21.27 5.16 -4.88
C ARG A 14 -19.76 5.17 -5.14
N MET A 15 -19.18 6.30 -5.55
CA MET A 15 -17.74 6.42 -5.75
C MET A 15 -16.97 6.33 -4.42
N ARG A 16 -17.47 6.96 -3.36
CA ARG A 16 -16.88 6.84 -2.02
C ARG A 16 -16.95 5.42 -1.49
N ASP A 17 -18.09 4.74 -1.61
CA ASP A 17 -18.27 3.35 -1.16
C ASP A 17 -17.35 2.40 -1.93
N LEU A 18 -17.22 2.61 -3.25
CA LEU A 18 -16.30 1.85 -4.08
C LEU A 18 -14.84 2.06 -3.64
N LEU A 19 -14.40 3.31 -3.48
CA LEU A 19 -13.06 3.62 -3.01
C LEU A 19 -12.81 3.07 -1.60
N SER A 20 -13.80 3.16 -0.71
CA SER A 20 -13.74 2.59 0.63
C SER A 20 -13.52 1.07 0.57
N SER A 21 -14.18 0.36 -0.35
CA SER A 21 -13.96 -1.09 -0.50
C SER A 21 -12.53 -1.47 -0.93
N PHE A 22 -11.80 -0.57 -1.61
CA PHE A 22 -10.42 -0.80 -2.04
C PHE A 22 -9.36 -0.33 -1.04
N TYR A 23 -9.67 0.72 -0.26
CA TYR A 23 -8.68 1.43 0.57
C TYR A 23 -9.03 1.47 2.06
N SER A 24 -10.18 0.96 2.51
CA SER A 24 -10.48 0.85 3.93
C SER A 24 -9.50 -0.12 4.60
N PRO A 25 -8.85 0.28 5.70
CA PRO A 25 -8.01 -0.62 6.46
C PRO A 25 -8.88 -1.73 7.04
N ASP A 26 -8.49 -2.99 6.80
CA ASP A 26 -9.17 -4.16 7.36
C ASP A 26 -9.15 -4.06 8.90
N PRO A 27 -10.30 -4.10 9.60
CA PRO A 27 -10.35 -4.10 11.07
C PRO A 27 -9.62 -5.28 11.71
N SER A 28 -9.23 -6.29 10.94
CA SER A 28 -8.27 -7.34 11.34
C SER A 28 -6.90 -6.79 11.75
N THR A 29 -6.56 -5.56 11.35
CA THR A 29 -5.33 -4.86 11.74
C THR A 29 -5.45 -4.09 13.07
N VAL A 30 -6.67 -3.93 13.62
CA VAL A 30 -6.93 -3.06 14.78
C VAL A 30 -7.52 -3.81 15.99
N SER A 31 -7.97 -5.06 15.84
CA SER A 31 -8.62 -5.81 16.92
C SER A 31 -7.91 -7.13 17.25
N GLY A 32 -7.03 -7.11 18.25
CA GLY A 32 -6.28 -8.28 18.69
C GLY A 32 -5.71 -8.17 20.10
N ASN A 33 -6.56 -8.00 21.12
CA ASN A 33 -6.20 -8.08 22.55
C ASN A 33 -5.88 -9.52 23.03
N SER A 34 -5.33 -10.38 22.18
CA SER A 34 -5.09 -11.79 22.48
C SER A 34 -3.63 -12.19 22.25
N SER A 35 -2.95 -12.45 23.36
CA SER A 35 -1.55 -12.87 23.51
C SER A 35 -0.50 -11.76 23.29
N LYS A 36 0.05 -11.25 24.40
CA LYS A 36 1.24 -10.38 24.39
C LYS A 36 2.43 -10.99 23.63
N TYR A 37 2.42 -12.30 23.38
CA TYR A 37 3.48 -13.01 22.66
C TYR A 37 3.32 -13.02 21.13
N ALA A 38 2.10 -12.97 20.58
CA ALA A 38 1.91 -12.84 19.13
C ALA A 38 2.13 -11.40 18.65
N SER A 39 1.93 -10.42 19.53
CA SER A 39 2.08 -8.99 19.21
C SER A 39 3.53 -8.52 19.11
N LEU A 40 4.50 -9.20 19.74
CA LEU A 40 5.91 -8.78 19.68
C LEU A 40 6.53 -9.04 18.30
N ASP A 41 6.14 -10.12 17.62
CA ASP A 41 6.63 -10.45 16.26
C ASP A 41 5.91 -9.66 15.15
N ALA A 42 4.93 -8.83 15.51
CA ALA A 42 4.16 -7.99 14.58
C ALA A 42 4.92 -6.69 14.25
N ILE A 43 6.06 -6.81 13.56
CA ILE A 43 6.94 -5.69 13.16
C ILE A 43 6.25 -4.62 12.30
N ASN A 44 5.15 -4.98 11.63
CA ASN A 44 4.36 -4.08 10.78
C ASN A 44 3.21 -3.38 11.53
N SER A 45 3.08 -3.59 12.84
CA SER A 45 2.04 -2.96 13.65
C SER A 45 2.36 -1.48 13.91
N THR A 46 1.34 -0.62 13.93
CA THR A 46 1.46 0.78 14.35
C THR A 46 1.86 0.96 15.81
N SER A 47 1.74 -0.10 16.62
CA SER A 47 2.13 -0.15 18.03
C SER A 47 3.49 -0.82 18.27
N PHE A 48 4.26 -1.07 17.21
CA PHE A 48 5.54 -1.76 17.29
C PHE A 48 6.57 -1.02 18.17
N ASN A 49 7.22 -1.75 19.07
CA ASN A 49 8.31 -1.25 19.91
C ASN A 49 9.60 -2.03 19.62
N ALA A 50 10.59 -1.35 19.04
CA ALA A 50 11.85 -1.96 18.61
C ALA A 50 12.69 -2.49 19.79
N ASP A 51 12.75 -1.76 20.91
CA ASP A 51 13.53 -2.17 22.07
C ASP A 51 12.97 -3.45 22.69
N GLN A 52 11.64 -3.55 22.80
CA GLN A 52 10.98 -4.74 23.33
C GLN A 52 11.15 -5.95 22.41
N TYR A 53 11.03 -5.75 21.10
CA TYR A 53 11.29 -6.78 20.09
C TYR A 53 12.73 -7.29 20.13
N MET A 54 13.71 -6.38 20.23
CA MET A 54 15.13 -6.75 20.26
C MET A 54 15.49 -7.50 21.55
N ASN A 55 15.02 -7.03 22.70
CA ASN A 55 15.22 -7.75 23.97
C ASN A 55 14.63 -9.16 23.93
N PHE A 56 13.46 -9.32 23.31
CA PHE A 56 12.85 -10.63 23.11
C PHE A 56 13.65 -11.51 22.15
N LEU A 57 14.11 -10.97 21.02
CA LEU A 57 14.95 -11.71 20.07
C LEU A 57 16.24 -12.20 20.74
N MET A 58 16.91 -11.34 21.50
CA MET A 58 18.13 -11.68 22.22
C MET A 58 17.94 -12.80 23.25
N GLN A 59 16.76 -12.89 23.87
CA GLN A 59 16.45 -13.96 24.84
C GLN A 59 16.05 -15.28 24.15
N LYS A 60 15.48 -15.22 22.95
CA LYS A 60 14.86 -16.38 22.28
C LYS A 60 15.72 -17.00 21.18
N SER A 61 16.60 -16.23 20.54
CA SER A 61 17.38 -16.65 19.37
C SER A 61 18.87 -16.78 19.67
N ASN A 62 19.53 -17.70 18.96
CA ASN A 62 20.98 -17.80 18.96
C ASN A 62 21.58 -16.75 18.00
N LEU A 63 22.89 -16.49 18.13
CA LEU A 63 23.57 -15.46 17.34
C LEU A 63 23.43 -15.68 15.82
N GLU A 64 23.46 -16.94 15.38
CA GLU A 64 23.31 -17.32 13.97
C GLU A 64 21.92 -16.96 13.44
N GLY A 65 20.85 -17.27 14.19
CA GLY A 65 19.48 -16.91 13.85
C GLY A 65 19.25 -15.40 13.82
N LEU A 66 19.90 -14.66 14.73
CA LEU A 66 19.86 -13.20 14.73
C LEU A 66 20.53 -12.61 13.47
N LEU A 67 21.68 -13.16 13.07
CA LEU A 67 22.40 -12.74 11.87
C LEU A 67 21.60 -13.07 10.60
N GLN A 68 21.01 -14.27 10.54
CA GLN A 68 20.14 -14.67 9.44
C GLN A 68 18.94 -13.73 9.32
N ARG A 69 18.28 -13.40 10.44
CA ARG A 69 17.15 -12.47 10.44
C ARG A 69 17.54 -11.07 9.97
N HIS A 70 18.74 -10.59 10.32
CA HIS A 70 19.26 -9.33 9.82
C HIS A 70 19.45 -9.35 8.30
N VAL A 71 20.02 -10.43 7.75
CA VAL A 71 20.22 -10.58 6.29
C VAL A 71 18.89 -10.61 5.55
N GLU A 72 17.91 -11.35 6.06
CA GLU A 72 16.55 -11.41 5.50
C GLU A 72 15.89 -10.04 5.49
N MET A 73 15.94 -9.32 6.61
CA MET A 73 15.34 -7.99 6.73
C MET A 73 16.01 -6.99 5.78
N ALA A 74 17.33 -7.04 5.62
CA ALA A 74 18.04 -6.22 4.65
C ALA A 74 17.62 -6.52 3.19
N ALA A 75 17.39 -7.80 2.86
CA ALA A 75 16.87 -8.19 1.55
C ALA A 75 15.43 -7.72 1.34
N GLU A 76 14.56 -7.87 2.36
CA GLU A 76 13.17 -7.38 2.32
C GLU A 76 13.12 -5.87 2.07
N ILE A 77 13.93 -5.07 2.78
CA ILE A 77 14.02 -3.61 2.58
C ILE A 77 14.38 -3.28 1.13
N LYS A 78 15.38 -3.96 0.57
CA LYS A 78 15.81 -3.73 -0.81
C LYS A 78 14.74 -4.12 -1.84
N ASN A 79 14.02 -5.21 -1.59
CA ASN A 79 12.94 -5.64 -2.45
C ASN A 79 11.80 -4.62 -2.42
N LEU A 80 11.39 -4.14 -1.24
CA LEU A 80 10.36 -3.11 -1.09
C LEU A 80 10.74 -1.80 -1.80
N ASP A 81 12.00 -1.38 -1.73
CA ASP A 81 12.49 -0.20 -2.47
C ASP A 81 12.39 -0.42 -3.99
N THR A 82 12.76 -1.61 -4.47
CA THR A 82 12.66 -1.96 -5.89
C THR A 82 11.20 -1.98 -6.36
N ASP A 83 10.30 -2.54 -5.57
CA ASP A 83 8.87 -2.59 -5.87
C ASP A 83 8.25 -1.19 -5.90
N LEU A 84 8.63 -0.33 -4.96
CA LEU A 84 8.21 1.07 -4.95
C LEU A 84 8.69 1.80 -6.20
N GLN A 85 9.95 1.64 -6.58
CA GLN A 85 10.49 2.24 -7.81
C GLN A 85 9.78 1.73 -9.05
N MET A 86 9.48 0.43 -9.13
CA MET A 86 8.72 -0.15 -10.24
C MET A 86 7.31 0.43 -10.31
N LEU A 87 6.61 0.56 -9.18
CA LEU A 87 5.27 1.15 -9.13
C LEU A 87 5.28 2.59 -9.63
N VAL A 88 6.24 3.39 -9.17
CA VAL A 88 6.42 4.78 -9.60
C VAL A 88 6.70 4.86 -11.10
N TYR A 89 7.61 4.01 -11.60
CA TYR A 89 7.92 3.92 -13.03
C TYR A 89 6.68 3.60 -13.86
N GLU A 90 5.93 2.56 -13.49
CA GLU A 90 4.70 2.15 -14.18
C GLU A 90 3.65 3.27 -14.17
N ASN A 91 3.51 3.98 -13.05
CA ASN A 91 2.57 5.10 -12.95
C ASN A 91 2.95 6.25 -13.88
N TYR A 92 4.22 6.67 -13.88
CA TYR A 92 4.71 7.71 -14.77
C TYR A 92 4.62 7.31 -16.24
N ASN A 93 4.95 6.06 -16.58
CA ASN A 93 4.84 5.54 -17.94
C ASN A 93 3.40 5.62 -18.46
N LYS A 94 2.42 5.26 -17.62
CA LYS A 94 0.99 5.41 -17.94
C LYS A 94 0.58 6.87 -18.15
N PHE A 95 1.04 7.77 -17.28
CA PHE A 95 0.74 9.21 -17.40
C PHE A 95 1.31 9.83 -18.68
N ILE A 96 2.55 9.49 -19.01
CA ILE A 96 3.21 9.92 -20.25
C ILE A 96 2.44 9.38 -21.46
N SER A 97 2.14 8.08 -21.47
CA SER A 97 1.38 7.44 -22.56
C SER A 97 0.01 8.09 -22.78
N ALA A 98 -0.71 8.40 -21.70
CA ALA A 98 -1.99 9.10 -21.77
C ALA A 98 -1.83 10.52 -22.34
N THR A 99 -0.81 11.26 -21.90
CA THR A 99 -0.53 12.61 -22.38
C THR A 99 -0.14 12.64 -23.86
N ASP A 100 0.70 11.70 -24.30
CA ASP A 100 1.08 11.57 -25.71
C ASP A 100 -0.10 11.21 -26.60
N THR A 101 -1.00 10.36 -26.09
CA THR A 101 -2.27 10.05 -26.75
C THR A 101 -3.09 11.32 -26.94
N ILE A 102 -3.29 12.13 -25.89
CA ILE A 102 -4.00 13.41 -25.98
C ILE A 102 -3.35 14.35 -26.99
N LYS A 103 -2.02 14.54 -26.92
CA LYS A 103 -1.29 15.39 -27.87
C LYS A 103 -1.51 14.95 -29.32
N ARG A 104 -1.49 13.64 -29.58
CA ARG A 104 -1.71 13.10 -30.93
C ARG A 104 -3.13 13.39 -31.43
N TYR A 105 -4.14 13.23 -30.57
CA TYR A 105 -5.52 13.56 -30.93
C TYR A 105 -5.71 15.07 -31.13
N CYS A 106 -5.19 15.91 -30.23
CA CYS A 106 -5.23 17.36 -30.37
C CYS A 106 -4.53 17.83 -31.65
N PHE A 107 -3.34 17.33 -31.95
CA PHE A 107 -2.61 17.65 -33.18
C PHE A 107 -3.43 17.28 -34.42
N ARG A 108 -4.03 16.08 -34.43
CA ARG A 108 -4.87 15.63 -35.54
C ARG A 108 -6.14 16.45 -35.71
N PHE A 109 -6.73 16.94 -34.61
CA PHE A 109 -7.92 17.79 -34.64
C PHE A 109 -7.62 19.23 -35.11
N LEU A 110 -6.45 19.77 -34.76
CA LEU A 110 -5.98 21.08 -35.20
C LEU A 110 -5.45 21.10 -36.64
N SER A 111 -5.23 19.92 -37.24
CA SER A 111 -4.73 19.76 -38.60
C SER A 111 -5.86 19.60 -39.64
N TYR A 112 -7.12 19.67 -39.22
CA TYR A 112 -8.33 19.80 -40.04
C TYR A 112 -8.95 21.19 -39.83
#